data_AF-A0A0R3QKF8-F1
#
_entry.id   AF-A0A0R3QKF8-F1
#
_cell.length_a   1.000
_cell.length_b   1.000
_cell.length_c   1.000
_cell.angle_alpha   90.00
_cell.angle_beta   90.00
_cell.angle_gamma   90.00
#
_symmetry.space_group_name_H-M   'P 1'
#
loop_
_entity.id
_entity.type
_entity.pdbx_description
1 polymer ?
#
loop_
_entity_poly.entity_id
_entity_poly.type
_entity_poly.pdbx_seq_one_letter_code
_entity_poly.pdbx_strand_id
1 'polypeptide(L)'
;MSTLVELFRKAANQAELKSKIVVCDGDTKWTLAELDTMSEKLAKHFVEKYGAKRGDCIGIYMNKCAFYALAYTAALKAGCAYLPLDVFYPQPLLIDIITEIKPVVICSTPDIANSIS
;
A
#
# COMPACT_ATOMS: atom_id res chain seq x y z
N MET A 1 -6.32 20.49 11.09
CA MET A 1 -6.96 19.16 10.92
C MET A 1 -5.86 18.21 10.50
N SER A 2 -5.58 17.15 11.26
CA SER A 2 -4.47 16.23 10.95
C SER A 2 -4.92 15.10 10.03
N THR A 3 -4.06 14.69 9.09
CA THR A 3 -4.33 13.54 8.20
C THR A 3 -3.97 12.21 8.87
N LEU A 4 -4.49 11.09 8.35
CA LEU A 4 -4.10 9.74 8.82
C LEU A 4 -2.58 9.52 8.72
N VAL A 5 -1.97 9.99 7.63
CA VAL A 5 -0.51 9.87 7.40
C VAL A 5 0.28 10.68 8.43
N GLU A 6 -0.20 11.88 8.80
CA GLU A 6 0.44 12.68 9.84
C GLU A 6 0.35 12.02 11.22
N LEU A 7 -0.82 11.45 11.57
CA LEU A 7 -0.99 10.70 12.81
C LEU A 7 -0.10 9.45 12.84
N PHE A 8 0.00 8.74 11.72
CA PHE A 8 0.87 7.58 11.57
C PHE A 8 2.35 7.96 11.75
N ARG A 9 2.83 8.99 11.05
CA ARG A 9 4.21 9.48 11.18
C ARG A 9 4.52 9.96 12.60
N LYS A 10 3.56 10.63 13.25
CA LYS A 10 3.72 11.03 14.66
C LYS A 10 3.89 9.81 15.55
N ALA A 11 3.04 8.79 15.40
CA ALA A 11 3.12 7.56 16.15
C ALA A 11 4.43 6.80 15.90
N ALA A 12 4.89 6.73 14.64
CA ALA A 12 6.15 6.08 14.27
C ALA A 12 7.39 6.73 14.89
N ASN A 13 7.32 8.01 15.27
CA ASN A 13 8.41 8.73 15.94
C ASN A 13 8.31 8.73 17.47
N GLN A 14 7.22 8.23 18.05
CA GLN A 14 7.07 8.17 19.51
C GLN A 14 7.88 6.99 20.09
N ALA A 15 8.71 7.27 21.09
CA ALA A 15 9.62 6.28 21.69
C ALA A 15 8.90 5.00 22.16
N GLU A 16 7.68 5.13 22.70
CA GLU A 16 6.86 4.02 23.20
C GLU A 16 6.20 3.18 22.09
N LEU A 17 5.97 3.76 20.91
CA LEU A 17 5.22 3.12 19.83
C LEU A 17 6.12 2.63 18.70
N LYS A 18 7.24 3.30 18.46
CA LYS A 18 8.12 3.04 17.31
C LYS A 18 8.62 1.59 17.23
N SER A 19 8.85 0.95 18.39
CA SER A 19 9.34 -0.43 18.51
C SER A 19 8.21 -1.46 18.65
N LYS A 20 6.94 -1.06 18.68
CA LYS A 20 5.82 -2.00 18.75
C LYS A 20 5.65 -2.70 17.41
N ILE A 21 5.50 -4.02 17.46
CA ILE A 21 5.14 -4.84 16.31
C ILE A 21 3.69 -4.51 15.94
N VAL A 22 3.47 -4.06 14.69
CA VAL A 22 2.16 -3.66 14.17
C VAL A 22 1.72 -4.49 12.96
N VAL A 23 2.64 -5.23 12.35
CA VAL A 23 2.35 -6.22 11.30
C VAL A 23 2.97 -7.54 11.70
N CYS A 24 2.19 -8.62 11.61
CA CYS A 24 2.63 -9.98 11.87
C CYS A 24 1.94 -10.92 10.87
N ASP A 25 2.73 -11.64 10.08
CA ASP A 25 2.26 -12.59 9.07
C ASP A 25 3.32 -13.69 8.88
N GLY A 26 3.03 -14.89 9.38
CA GLY A 26 4.02 -15.97 9.50
C GLY A 26 5.27 -15.50 10.25
N ASP A 27 6.43 -15.64 9.60
CA ASP A 27 7.73 -15.19 10.12
C ASP A 27 7.99 -13.69 9.92
N THR A 28 7.16 -13.02 9.11
CA THR A 28 7.33 -11.59 8.86
C THR A 28 6.70 -10.78 9.99
N LYS A 29 7.54 -10.01 10.69
CA LYS A 29 7.11 -9.09 11.75
C LYS A 29 7.75 -7.73 11.52
N TRP A 30 6.95 -6.68 11.53
CA TRP A 30 7.44 -5.31 11.43
C TRP A 30 6.96 -4.45 12.58
N THR A 31 7.92 -3.70 13.10
CA THR A 31 7.66 -2.59 14.00
C THR A 31 7.03 -1.41 13.26
N LEU A 32 6.41 -0.50 14.01
CA LEU A 32 5.82 0.70 13.43
C LEU A 32 6.86 1.56 12.69
N ALA A 33 8.08 1.69 13.22
CA ALA A 33 9.16 2.42 12.58
C ALA A 33 9.66 1.76 11.28
N GLU A 34 9.73 0.44 11.25
CA GLU A 34 10.10 -0.31 10.04
C GLU A 34 9.05 -0.13 8.95
N LEU A 35 7.77 -0.32 9.30
CA LEU A 35 6.66 -0.11 8.37
C LEU A 35 6.66 1.34 7.83
N ASP A 36 6.90 2.33 8.69
CA ASP A 36 7.01 3.73 8.28
C ASP A 36 8.14 3.94 7.28
N THR A 37 9.33 3.42 7.57
CA THR A 37 10.51 3.57 6.69
C THR A 37 10.31 2.88 5.35
N MET A 38 9.79 1.65 5.33
CA MET A 38 9.57 0.90 4.11
C MET A 38 8.45 1.52 3.26
N SER A 39 7.36 1.94 3.89
CA SER A 39 6.24 2.57 3.17
C SER A 39 6.63 3.93 2.59
N GLU A 40 7.55 4.67 3.21
CA GLU A 40 8.11 5.91 2.66
C GLU A 40 8.90 5.64 1.37
N LYS A 41 9.73 4.59 1.37
CA LYS A 41 10.50 4.19 0.18
C LYS A 41 9.58 3.77 -0.97
N LEU A 42 8.55 2.99 -0.67
CA LEU A 42 7.58 2.53 -1.68
C LEU A 42 6.71 3.70 -2.20
N ALA A 43 6.29 4.61 -1.34
CA ALA A 43 5.56 5.82 -1.73
C ALA A 43 6.39 6.68 -2.71
N LYS A 44 7.66 6.90 -2.37
CA LYS A 44 8.61 7.60 -3.25
C LYS A 44 8.76 6.88 -4.59
N HIS A 45 8.82 5.55 -4.59
CA HIS A 45 8.86 4.76 -5.83
C HIS A 45 7.61 4.96 -6.70
N PHE A 46 6.40 5.00 -6.11
CA PHE A 46 5.17 5.31 -6.87
C PHE A 46 5.24 6.67 -7.57
N VAL A 47 5.75 7.69 -6.87
CA VAL A 47 5.90 9.04 -7.42
C VAL A 47 6.98 9.08 -8.51
N GLU A 48 8.19 8.59 -8.23
CA GLU A 48 9.34 8.73 -9.13
C GLU A 48 9.23 7.85 -10.38
N LYS A 49 8.68 6.64 -10.24
CA LYS A 49 8.65 5.66 -11.34
C LYS A 49 7.38 5.74 -12.17
N TYR A 50 6.24 5.99 -11.53
CA TYR A 50 4.93 5.92 -12.17
C TYR A 50 4.23 7.29 -12.23
N GLY A 51 4.81 8.32 -11.63
CA GLY A 51 4.26 9.68 -11.70
C GLY A 51 3.01 9.88 -10.84
N ALA A 52 2.84 9.08 -9.78
CA ALA A 52 1.72 9.21 -8.85
C ALA A 52 1.67 10.59 -8.20
N LYS A 53 0.48 11.19 -8.14
CA LYS A 53 0.20 12.51 -7.57
C LYS A 53 -0.90 12.44 -6.54
N ARG A 54 -1.00 13.53 -5.75
CA ARG A 54 -2.08 13.69 -4.79
C ARG A 54 -3.44 13.65 -5.49
N GLY A 55 -4.34 12.82 -4.98
CA GLY A 55 -5.67 12.60 -5.55
C GLY A 55 -5.75 11.43 -6.53
N ASP A 56 -4.62 10.89 -6.98
CA ASP A 56 -4.58 9.67 -7.79
C ASP A 56 -4.95 8.43 -6.96
N CYS A 57 -5.06 7.30 -7.65
CA CYS A 57 -5.31 6.00 -7.05
C CYS A 57 -4.19 4.99 -7.37
N ILE A 58 -3.81 4.18 -6.38
CA ILE A 58 -2.88 3.05 -6.53
C ILE A 58 -3.67 1.75 -6.34
N GLY A 59 -3.68 0.88 -7.34
CA GLY A 59 -4.27 -0.45 -7.23
C GLY A 59 -3.41 -1.34 -6.35
N ILE A 60 -4.02 -2.11 -5.46
CA ILE A 60 -3.34 -3.08 -4.61
C ILE A 60 -3.96 -4.43 -4.88
N TYR A 61 -3.22 -5.27 -5.60
CA TYR A 61 -3.62 -6.62 -5.99
C TYR A 61 -2.70 -7.63 -5.31
N MET A 62 -3.06 -8.03 -4.09
CA MET A 62 -2.34 -9.05 -3.32
C MET A 62 -3.25 -9.68 -2.27
N ASN A 63 -2.91 -10.90 -1.85
CA ASN A 63 -3.52 -11.52 -0.69
C ASN A 63 -3.36 -10.64 0.56
N LYS A 64 -4.20 -10.87 1.58
CA LYS A 64 -4.02 -10.24 2.90
C LYS A 64 -2.75 -10.80 3.57
N CYS A 65 -1.63 -10.14 3.30
CA CYS A 65 -0.31 -10.47 3.83
C CYS A 65 0.37 -9.24 4.44
N ALA A 66 1.56 -9.40 5.03
CA ALA A 66 2.33 -8.26 5.56
C ALA A 66 2.53 -7.15 4.52
N PHE A 67 2.84 -7.51 3.27
CA PHE A 67 3.07 -6.55 2.18
C PHE A 67 1.83 -5.75 1.80
N TYR A 68 0.62 -6.28 2.04
CA TYR A 68 -0.62 -5.52 1.87
C TYR A 68 -0.61 -4.29 2.77
N ALA A 69 -0.21 -4.44 4.03
CA ALA A 69 -0.12 -3.35 4.98
C ALA A 69 0.88 -2.27 4.56
N LEU A 70 2.02 -2.72 4.04
CA LEU A 70 3.05 -1.85 3.45
C LEU A 70 2.52 -1.07 2.25
N ALA A 71 1.88 -1.75 1.29
CA ALA A 71 1.42 -1.17 0.04
C ALA A 71 0.34 -0.10 0.26
N TYR A 72 -0.67 -0.35 1.10
CA TYR A 72 -1.71 0.66 1.33
C TYR A 72 -1.17 1.86 2.10
N THR A 73 -0.28 1.64 3.08
CA THR A 73 0.36 2.74 3.82
C THR A 73 1.20 3.60 2.86
N ALA A 74 1.91 2.98 1.91
CA ALA A 74 2.68 3.68 0.89
C ALA A 74 1.80 4.49 -0.07
N ALA A 75 0.67 3.95 -0.52
CA ALA A 75 -0.29 4.69 -1.35
C ALA A 75 -0.79 5.96 -0.64
N LEU A 76 -1.17 5.84 0.63
CA LEU A 76 -1.60 6.99 1.44
C LEU A 76 -0.47 8.01 1.61
N LYS A 77 0.76 7.57 1.86
CA LYS A 77 1.94 8.44 1.97
C LYS A 77 2.30 9.16 0.67
N ALA A 78 2.03 8.55 -0.48
CA ALA A 78 2.17 9.20 -1.79
C ALA A 78 1.09 10.28 -2.02
N GLY A 79 0.11 10.41 -1.11
CA GLY A 79 -1.02 11.31 -1.26
C GLY A 79 -2.13 10.72 -2.13
N CYS A 80 -2.07 9.44 -2.45
CA CYS A 80 -3.02 8.72 -3.28
C CYS A 80 -4.04 7.97 -2.41
N ALA A 81 -5.20 7.69 -3.00
CA ALA A 81 -6.09 6.65 -2.48
C ALA A 81 -5.52 5.27 -2.84
N TYR A 82 -5.83 4.25 -2.05
CA TYR A 82 -5.59 2.86 -2.44
C TYR A 82 -6.90 2.24 -2.97
N LEU A 83 -6.80 1.47 -4.04
CA LEU A 83 -7.88 0.66 -4.59
C LEU A 83 -7.60 -0.82 -4.26
N PRO A 84 -8.35 -1.43 -3.33
CA PRO A 84 -8.21 -2.85 -3.05
C PRO A 84 -8.75 -3.66 -4.23
N LEU A 85 -7.89 -4.46 -4.85
CA LEU A 85 -8.24 -5.41 -5.90
C LEU A 85 -8.18 -6.81 -5.28
N ASP A 86 -9.34 -7.38 -4.97
CA ASP A 86 -9.44 -8.69 -4.30
C ASP A 86 -9.08 -9.81 -5.29
N VAL A 87 -8.10 -10.63 -4.93
CA VAL A 87 -7.62 -11.76 -5.74
C VAL A 87 -8.66 -12.86 -5.95
N PHE A 88 -9.70 -12.89 -5.11
CA PHE A 88 -10.80 -13.83 -5.22
C PHE A 88 -11.94 -13.33 -6.10
N TYR A 89 -11.87 -12.09 -6.60
CA TYR A 89 -12.88 -11.57 -7.51
C TYR A 89 -12.70 -12.15 -8.93
N PRO A 90 -13.80 -12.37 -9.67
CA PRO A 90 -13.72 -12.77 -11.06
C PRO A 90 -12.90 -11.76 -11.88
N GLN A 91 -12.01 -12.25 -12.74
CA GLN A 91 -11.17 -11.41 -13.60
C GLN A 91 -11.95 -10.34 -14.40
N PRO A 92 -13.11 -10.64 -15.02
CA PRO A 92 -13.87 -9.61 -15.75
C PRO A 92 -14.26 -8.42 -14.86
N LEU A 93 -14.67 -8.69 -13.62
CA LEU A 93 -15.04 -7.65 -12.67
C LEU A 93 -13.83 -6.79 -12.28
N LEU A 94 -12.66 -7.41 -12.08
CA LEU A 94 -11.43 -6.69 -11.80
C LEU A 94 -11.02 -5.80 -12.99
N ILE A 95 -11.14 -6.30 -14.22
CA ILE A 95 -10.85 -5.55 -15.44
C ILE A 95 -11.80 -4.34 -15.57
N ASP A 96 -13.09 -4.52 -15.32
CA ASP A 96 -14.07 -3.44 -15.35
C ASP A 96 -13.71 -2.33 -14.35
N ILE A 97 -13.40 -2.71 -13.10
CA ILE A 97 -12.99 -1.77 -12.04
C ILE A 97 -11.70 -1.01 -12.44
N ILE A 98 -10.69 -1.73 -12.94
CA ILE A 98 -9.41 -1.12 -13.36
C ILE A 98 -9.64 -0.16 -14.53
N THR A 99 -10.50 -0.52 -15.47
CA THR A 99 -10.82 0.29 -16.66
C THR A 99 -11.56 1.57 -16.29
N GLU A 100 -12.44 1.50 -15.29
CA GLU A 100 -13.20 2.66 -14.78
C GLU A 100 -12.32 3.60 -13.96
N ILE A 101 -11.61 3.06 -12.96
CA ILE A 101 -10.83 3.86 -11.99
C ILE A 101 -9.49 4.33 -12.55
N LYS A 102 -8.86 3.54 -13.44
CA LYS A 102 -7.55 3.82 -14.06
C LYS A 102 -6.47 4.16 -13.02
N PRO A 103 -6.15 3.22 -12.10
CA PRO A 103 -5.08 3.44 -11.14
C PRO A 103 -3.76 3.72 -11.86
N VAL A 104 -2.93 4.58 -11.28
CA VAL A 104 -1.63 4.98 -11.85
C VAL A 104 -0.71 3.78 -12.01
N VAL A 105 -0.77 2.87 -11.05
CA VAL A 105 -0.05 1.59 -11.06
C VAL A 105 -0.82 0.59 -10.21
N ILE A 106 -0.67 -0.69 -10.54
CA ILE A 106 -1.13 -1.81 -9.71
C ILE A 106 0.10 -2.41 -9.02
N CYS A 107 0.09 -2.37 -7.69
CA CYS A 107 1.10 -3.00 -6.85
C CYS A 107 0.64 -4.41 -6.49
N SER A 108 1.44 -5.41 -6.82
CA SER A 108 1.15 -6.82 -6.54
C SER A 108 2.35 -7.54 -5.93
N THR A 109 2.09 -8.71 -5.36
CA THR A 109 3.15 -9.65 -5.03
C THR A 109 3.56 -10.48 -6.27
N PRO A 110 4.82 -10.93 -6.37
CA PRO A 110 5.32 -11.60 -7.58
C PRO A 110 4.56 -12.89 -7.95
N ASP A 111 4.00 -13.59 -6.97
CA ASP A 111 3.28 -14.85 -7.11
C ASP A 111 1.96 -14.71 -7.88
N ILE A 112 1.33 -13.53 -7.87
CA ILE A 112 0.05 -13.29 -8.55
C ILE A 112 0.10 -12.18 -9.60
N ALA A 113 1.27 -11.58 -9.85
CA ALA A 113 1.42 -10.48 -10.80
C ALA A 113 0.93 -10.84 -12.21
N ASN A 114 1.06 -12.11 -12.60
CA ASN A 114 0.64 -12.61 -13.92
C ASN A 114 -0.82 -13.11 -13.96
N SER A 115 -1.58 -12.95 -12.87
CA SER A 115 -2.96 -13.45 -12.78
C SER A 115 -4.01 -12.45 -13.28
N ILE A 116 -3.62 -11.19 -13.50
CA ILE A 116 -4.43 -10.20 -14.22
C ILE A 116 -3.68 -9.93 -15.52
N SER A 117 -4.23 -10.36 -16.65
CA SER A 117 -3.70 -10.14 -18.00
C SER A 117 -4.81 -9.69 -18.92
#